data_AF-A0AAW6X1J0-F1
#
_entry.id   AF-A0AAW6X1J0-F1
#
_cell.length_a   1.000
_cell.length_b   1.000
_cell.length_c   1.000
_cell.angle_alpha   90.00
_cell.angle_beta   90.00
_cell.angle_gamma   90.00
#
_symmetry.space_group_name_H-M   'P 1'
#
loop_
_entity.id
_entity.type
_entity.pdbx_description
1 polymer ?
#
loop_
_entity_poly.entity_id
_entity_poly.type
_entity_poly.pdbx_seq_one_letter_code
_entity_poly.pdbx_strand_id
1 'polypeptide(L)' 'MTIIKAANHQEAEKLIRAGTAKKIELAYDIGSDDFFQLASLWCDKGAKISKGKEHFIVSLKGFRIPPND' A
#
# COMPACT_ATOMS: atom_id res chain seq x y z
N MET A 1 -0.81 -12.45 -10.69
CA MET A 1 -0.85 -11.67 -9.43
C MET A 1 -1.26 -10.25 -9.79
N THR A 2 -2.41 -9.80 -9.33
CA THR A 2 -2.99 -8.50 -9.68
C THR A 2 -2.33 -7.39 -8.86
N ILE A 3 -1.74 -6.40 -9.53
CA ILE A 3 -1.28 -5.16 -8.89
C ILE A 3 -2.44 -4.18 -9.00
N ILE A 4 -2.96 -3.70 -7.86
CA ILE A 4 -4.03 -2.70 -7.89
C ILE A 4 -3.37 -1.32 -7.94
N LYS A 5 -3.73 -0.50 -8.92
CA LYS A 5 -3.26 0.87 -8.99
C LYS A 5 -4.23 1.76 -8.21
N ALA A 6 -3.73 2.47 -7.23
CA ALA A 6 -4.45 3.52 -6.54
C ALA A 6 -4.19 4.85 -7.27
N ALA A 7 -5.26 5.50 -7.72
CA ALA A 7 -5.16 6.82 -8.36
C ALA A 7 -5.06 7.97 -7.34
N ASN A 8 -5.31 7.71 -6.05
CA ASN A 8 -5.37 8.70 -4.99
C ASN A 8 -4.93 8.11 -3.63
N HIS A 9 -4.51 8.97 -2.70
CA HIS A 9 -4.12 8.58 -1.33
C HIS A 9 -5.23 7.78 -0.61
N GLN A 10 -6.48 8.26 -0.68
CA GLN A 10 -7.62 7.63 -0.01
C GLN A 10 -7.89 6.20 -0.52
N GLU A 11 -7.78 5.99 -1.83
CA GLU A 11 -7.90 4.66 -2.46
C GLU A 11 -6.74 3.76 -2.05
N ALA A 12 -5.52 4.28 -2.03
CA ALA A 12 -4.36 3.53 -1.57
C ALA A 12 -4.54 3.08 -0.13
N GLU A 13 -4.87 3.97 0.80
CA GLU A 13 -5.12 3.63 2.19
C GLU A 13 -6.22 2.59 2.35
N LYS A 14 -7.32 2.74 1.59
CA LYS A 14 -8.44 1.79 1.63
C LYS A 14 -8.02 0.41 1.14
N LEU A 15 -7.25 0.34 0.04
CA LEU A 15 -6.73 -0.91 -0.51
C LEU A 15 -5.72 -1.58 0.42
N ILE A 16 -4.86 -0.78 1.07
CA ILE A 16 -3.87 -1.29 2.01
C ILE A 16 -4.57 -1.75 3.29
N ARG A 17 -5.53 -0.99 3.83
CA ARG A 17 -6.38 -1.38 4.97
C ARG A 17 -7.25 -2.59 4.69
N ALA A 18 -7.80 -2.69 3.49
CA ALA A 18 -8.64 -3.82 3.11
C ALA A 18 -7.82 -5.11 2.92
N GLY A 19 -6.48 -5.03 2.84
CA GLY A 19 -5.58 -6.19 2.71
C GLY A 19 -5.89 -7.08 1.51
N THR A 20 -6.74 -6.61 0.61
CA THR A 20 -7.29 -7.36 -0.51
C THR A 20 -6.23 -7.49 -1.62
N ALA A 21 -5.33 -6.51 -1.69
CA ALA A 21 -4.26 -6.45 -2.67
C ALA A 21 -2.89 -6.71 -2.04
N LYS A 22 -2.23 -7.79 -2.48
CA LYS A 22 -0.84 -8.09 -2.07
C LYS A 22 0.16 -7.08 -2.63
N LYS A 23 -0.18 -6.38 -3.72
CA LYS A 23 0.63 -5.34 -4.35
C LYS A 23 -0.27 -4.19 -4.78
N ILE A 24 0.05 -3.00 -4.32
CA ILE A 24 -0.70 -1.77 -4.55
C ILE A 24 0.29 -0.76 -5.13
N GLU A 25 0.06 -0.31 -6.35
CA GLU A 25 0.85 0.73 -7.01
C GLU A 25 0.19 2.08 -6.75
N LEU A 26 0.91 2.96 -6.07
CA LEU A 26 0.54 4.34 -5.78
C LEU A 26 0.77 5.17 -7.05
N ALA A 27 -0.17 5.06 -7.99
CA ALA A 27 -0.16 5.74 -9.27
C ALA A 27 -0.62 7.20 -9.16
N TYR A 28 -0.14 7.90 -8.14
CA TYR A 28 -0.41 9.31 -7.88
C TYR A 28 0.87 10.00 -7.39
N ASP A 29 0.85 11.33 -7.41
CA ASP A 29 1.95 12.14 -6.86
C ASP A 29 1.93 12.02 -5.33
N ILE A 30 2.61 10.99 -4.82
CA ILE A 30 2.81 10.81 -3.39
C ILE A 30 4.06 11.61 -2.99
N GLY A 31 3.85 12.59 -2.10
CA GLY A 31 4.94 13.36 -1.51
C GLY A 31 5.86 12.49 -0.66
N SER A 32 7.07 12.98 -0.39
CA SER A 32 8.03 12.27 0.45
C SER A 32 7.50 12.05 1.87
N ASP A 33 6.78 13.04 2.42
CA ASP A 33 6.14 12.97 3.73
C ASP A 33 5.04 11.91 3.80
N ASP A 34 4.10 11.91 2.84
CA ASP A 34 3.07 10.89 2.71
C ASP A 34 3.67 9.49 2.56
N PHE A 35 4.70 9.36 1.72
CA PHE A 35 5.41 8.10 1.55
C PHE A 35 6.04 7.62 2.86
N PHE A 36 6.71 8.50 3.60
CA PHE A 36 7.35 8.14 4.86
C PHE A 36 6.33 7.76 5.93
N GLN A 37 5.21 8.47 5.98
CA GLN A 37 4.14 8.19 6.93
C GLN A 37 3.49 6.84 6.63
N LEU A 38 3.22 6.56 5.35
CA LEU A 38 2.68 5.29 4.87
C LEU A 38 3.71 4.15 5.07
N ALA A 39 4.98 4.38 4.76
CA ALA A 39 6.06 3.43 5.04
C ALA A 39 6.16 3.12 6.53
N SER A 40 6.17 4.12 7.40
CA SER A 40 6.26 3.94 8.85
C SER A 40 5.05 3.14 9.39
N LEU A 41 3.85 3.53 8.97
CA LEU A 41 2.60 2.91 9.43
C LEU A 41 2.48 1.45 9.00
N TRP A 42 2.94 1.13 7.78
CA TRP A 42 2.76 -0.19 7.19
C TRP A 42 3.99 -1.10 7.34
N CYS A 43 5.19 -0.56 7.51
CA CYS A 43 6.41 -1.32 7.79
C CYS A 43 6.29 -2.05 9.14
N ASP A 44 5.71 -1.40 10.16
CA ASP A 44 5.37 -2.04 11.44
C ASP A 44 4.40 -3.22 11.26
N LYS A 45 3.49 -3.08 10.29
CA LYS A 45 2.53 -4.12 9.88
C LYS A 45 3.08 -5.12 8.85
N GLY A 46 4.39 -5.15 8.58
CA GLY A 46 4.99 -6.13 7.66
C GLY A 46 4.70 -5.87 6.17
N ALA A 47 4.31 -4.64 5.81
CA ALA A 47 4.27 -4.20 4.43
C ALA A 47 5.68 -3.81 3.95
N LYS A 48 5.93 -4.04 2.67
CA LYS A 48 7.16 -3.66 1.99
C LYS A 48 6.84 -2.63 0.92
N ILE A 49 7.37 -1.42 1.04
CA ILE A 49 7.26 -0.42 -0.02
C ILE A 49 8.49 -0.49 -0.92
N SER A 50 8.28 -0.56 -2.22
CA SER A 50 9.32 -0.59 -3.25
C SER A 50 9.05 0.51 -4.25
N LYS A 51 10.07 1.25 -4.68
CA LYS A 51 9.90 2.20 -5.79
C LYS A 51 9.80 1.40 -7.10
N GLY A 52 8.70 1.57 -7.84
CA GLY A 52 8.52 1.02 -9.18
C GLY A 52 9.22 1.87 -10.24
N LYS A 53 8.79 1.75 -11.50
CA LYS A 53 9.38 2.53 -12.62
C LYS A 53 9.06 4.02 -12.53
N GLU A 54 7.79 4.34 -12.36
CA GLU A 54 7.29 5.73 -12.27
C GLU A 54 6.57 5.99 -10.94
N HIS A 55 6.10 4.93 -10.28
CA HIS A 55 5.24 4.99 -9.11
C HIS A 55 5.73 4.08 -7.99
N PHE A 56 5.33 4.36 -6.76
CA PHE A 56 5.67 3.51 -5.61
C PHE A 56 4.74 2.32 -5.52
N ILE A 57 5.27 1.16 -5.12
CA ILE A 57 4.52 -0.10 -5.00
C ILE A 57 4.61 -0.58 -3.56
N VAL A 58 3.47 -0.58 -2.87
CA VAL A 58 3.29 -1.16 -1.54
C VAL A 58 2.95 -2.64 -1.71
N SER A 59 3.77 -3.51 -1.15
CA SER A 59 3.57 -4.95 -1.15
C SER A 59 3.23 -5.42 0.26
N LEU A 60 1.99 -5.83 0.48
CA LEU A 60 1.56 -6.40 1.75
C LEU A 60 1.89 -7.89 1.78
N LYS A 61 2.83 -8.28 2.64
CA LYS A 61 3.22 -9.68 2.81
C LYS A 61 2.21 -10.38 3.73
N GLY A 62 1.03 -10.66 3.18
CA GLY A 62 0.04 -11.53 3.82
C GLY A 62 -0.43 -11.06 5.19
N PHE A 63 -0.93 -9.83 5.29
CA PHE A 63 -1.79 -9.48 6.40
C PHE A 63 -3.08 -10.29 6.24
N ARG A 64 -3.21 -11.41 6.96
CA ARG A 64 -4.52 -11.99 7.25
C ARG A 64 -5.19 -10.99 8.17
N ILE A 65 -5.95 -10.04 7.62
CA ILE A 65 -6.89 -9.29 8.43
C ILE A 65 -7.83 -10.36 9.00
N PRO A 66 -7.89 -10.56 10.32
CA PRO A 66 -8.84 -11.49 10.89
C PRO A 66 -10.23 -11.06 10.42
N PRO A 67 -11.09 -11.99 9.95
CA PRO A 67 -12.48 -11.67 9.70
C PRO A 67 -13.05 -11.15 11.02
N ASN A 68 -13.60 -9.94 10.99
CA ASN A 68 -14.35 -9.43 12.13
C ASN A 68 -15.68 -10.20 12.15
N ASP A 69 -15.80 -11.17 13.07
CA ASP A 69 -17.08 -11.81 13.43
C ASP A 69 -17.98 -10.79 14.12
#